data_AF-A0A0Q9MZ50-F1
#
_entry.id   AF-A0A0Q9MZ50-F1
#
_cell.length_a   1.000
_cell.length_b   1.000
_cell.length_c   1.000
_cell.angle_alpha   90.00
_cell.angle_beta   90.00
_cell.angle_gamma   90.00
#
_symmetry.space_group_name_H-M   'P 1'
#
loop_
_entity.id
_entity.type
_entity.pdbx_description
1 polymer ?
#
loop_
_entity_poly.entity_id
_entity_poly.type
_entity_poly.pdbx_seq_one_letter_code
_entity_poly.pdbx_strand_id
1 'polypeptide(L)'
;MNDPTAATTLADVQPNSWYYSSIASAQKLGIVNGQSATVFGVNDRISRQDMAVVVYRAMQAMSAHSATKNTLITFTDHASISSYALEAVASIQQAGIIQGMDNGNFEPSSLATRAQAAVVIFRLFE
;
A
#
# COMPACT_ATOMS: atom_id res chain seq x y z
N MET A 1 4.08 -15.19 2.63
CA MET A 1 4.53 -15.17 4.05
C MET A 1 6.05 -15.23 4.06
N ASN A 2 6.72 -14.59 5.04
CA ASN A 2 8.17 -14.28 5.01
C ASN A 2 9.05 -15.40 4.42
N ASP A 3 9.83 -15.04 3.41
CA ASP A 3 10.78 -15.88 2.70
C ASP A 3 12.20 -15.58 3.19
N PRO A 4 12.86 -16.51 3.92
CA PRO A 4 14.19 -16.30 4.47
C PRO A 4 15.29 -16.23 3.38
N THR A 5 14.96 -16.55 2.13
CA THR A 5 15.87 -16.46 0.98
C THR A 5 15.69 -15.18 0.17
N ALA A 6 14.68 -14.36 0.50
CA ALA A 6 14.47 -13.08 -0.18
C ALA A 6 15.59 -12.09 0.18
N ALA A 7 16.09 -11.39 -0.83
CA ALA A 7 17.12 -10.37 -0.70
C ALA A 7 16.68 -9.08 -1.38
N THR A 8 17.21 -7.96 -0.92
CA THR A 8 16.99 -6.63 -1.51
C THR A 8 18.31 -5.89 -1.70
N THR A 9 18.38 -5.06 -2.72
CA THR A 9 19.52 -4.17 -3.04
C THR A 9 19.32 -2.74 -2.52
N LEU A 10 18.23 -2.48 -1.79
CA LEU A 10 17.93 -1.17 -1.21
C LEU A 10 18.95 -0.88 -0.08
N ALA A 11 19.69 0.21 -0.23
CA ALA A 11 20.87 0.53 0.59
C ALA A 11 20.51 0.86 2.04
N ASP A 12 19.31 1.36 2.31
CA ASP A 12 18.79 1.66 3.65
C ASP A 12 18.11 0.46 4.33
N VAL A 13 18.04 -0.69 3.64
CA VAL A 13 17.47 -1.93 4.17
C VAL A 13 18.60 -2.86 4.63
N GLN A 14 19.07 -2.67 5.86
CA GLN A 14 20.24 -3.39 6.41
C GLN A 14 19.92 -4.87 6.73
N PRO A 15 20.77 -5.85 6.33
CA PRO A 15 20.54 -7.29 6.53
C PRO A 15 20.20 -7.72 7.97
N ASN A 16 20.74 -7.03 8.97
CA ASN A 16 20.54 -7.36 10.39
C ASN A 16 19.38 -6.58 11.04
N SER A 17 18.66 -5.77 10.28
CA SER A 17 17.50 -5.03 10.80
C SER A 17 16.27 -5.93 10.91
N TRP A 18 15.47 -5.72 11.96
CA TRP A 18 14.24 -6.49 12.23
C TRP A 18 13.22 -6.47 11.07
N TYR A 19 13.27 -5.44 10.21
CA TYR A 19 12.38 -5.28 9.06
C TYR A 19 12.92 -5.92 7.77
N TYR A 20 14.18 -6.38 7.73
CA TYR A 20 14.86 -6.78 6.49
C TYR A 20 14.10 -7.89 5.75
N SER A 21 13.84 -9.00 6.44
CA SER A 21 13.19 -10.18 5.84
C SER A 21 11.78 -9.86 5.35
N SER A 22 11.04 -9.03 6.10
CA SER A 22 9.69 -8.60 5.73
C SER A 22 9.70 -7.71 4.48
N ILE A 23 10.59 -6.72 4.40
CA ILE A 23 10.71 -5.85 3.22
C ILE A 23 11.18 -6.66 2.00
N ALA A 24 12.21 -7.48 2.15
CA ALA A 24 12.74 -8.29 1.05
C ALA A 24 11.68 -9.26 0.51
N SER A 25 10.92 -9.92 1.38
CA SER A 25 9.83 -10.81 0.99
C SER A 25 8.71 -10.05 0.27
N ALA A 26 8.29 -8.91 0.82
CA ALA A 26 7.26 -8.08 0.23
C ALA A 26 7.70 -7.53 -1.14
N GLN A 27 8.96 -7.18 -1.31
CA GLN A 27 9.51 -6.74 -2.59
C GLN A 27 9.55 -7.88 -3.62
N LYS A 28 9.98 -9.09 -3.21
CA LYS A 28 9.96 -10.28 -4.06
C LYS A 28 8.55 -10.64 -4.55
N LEU A 29 7.54 -10.41 -3.71
CA LEU A 29 6.12 -10.59 -4.04
C LEU A 29 5.51 -9.41 -4.81
N GLY A 30 6.27 -8.35 -5.08
CA GLY A 30 5.78 -7.14 -5.76
C GLY A 30 4.82 -6.29 -4.93
N ILE A 31 4.74 -6.52 -3.60
CA ILE A 31 3.86 -5.79 -2.67
C ILE A 31 4.39 -4.38 -2.40
N VAL A 32 5.71 -4.26 -2.24
CA VAL A 32 6.39 -2.98 -1.99
C VAL A 32 7.51 -2.77 -2.99
N ASN A 33 7.82 -1.50 -3.27
CA ASN A 33 8.99 -1.06 -4.02
C ASN A 33 9.71 0.02 -3.23
N GLY A 34 10.97 0.30 -3.57
CA GLY A 34 11.65 1.49 -3.06
C GLY A 34 11.05 2.78 -3.61
N GLN A 35 11.23 3.87 -2.87
CA GLN A 35 11.01 5.24 -3.37
C GLN A 35 11.94 5.56 -4.55
N SER A 36 13.10 4.91 -4.58
CA SER A 36 14.04 4.92 -5.70
C SER A 36 14.64 3.52 -5.91
N ALA A 37 15.57 3.40 -6.86
CA ALA A 37 16.29 2.15 -7.09
C ALA A 37 17.13 1.69 -5.87
N THR A 38 17.47 2.60 -4.96
CA THR A 38 18.38 2.33 -3.84
C THR A 38 17.80 2.67 -2.47
N VAL A 39 16.65 3.36 -2.38
CA VAL A 39 16.09 3.83 -1.11
C VAL A 39 14.67 3.31 -0.92
N PHE A 40 14.42 2.69 0.22
CA PHE A 40 13.08 2.29 0.66
C PHE A 40 12.35 3.38 1.44
N GLY A 41 13.04 4.06 2.35
CA GLY A 41 12.44 4.97 3.32
C GLY A 41 12.02 4.26 4.61
N VAL A 42 12.89 3.42 5.20
CA VAL A 42 12.55 2.53 6.34
C VAL A 42 12.02 3.24 7.60
N ASN A 43 12.29 4.54 7.76
CA ASN A 43 11.79 5.36 8.88
C ASN A 43 10.80 6.44 8.44
N ASP A 44 10.45 6.46 7.16
CA ASP A 44 9.55 7.46 6.61
C ASP A 44 8.12 7.14 7.01
N ARG A 45 7.33 8.20 7.18
CA ARG A 45 5.91 8.05 7.43
C ARG A 45 5.21 7.77 6.11
N ILE A 46 4.28 6.83 6.12
CA ILE A 46 3.51 6.46 4.93
C ILE A 46 2.32 7.41 4.75
N SER A 47 2.13 7.91 3.52
CA SER A 47 0.91 8.61 3.14
C SER A 47 -0.25 7.63 2.95
N ARG A 48 -1.49 8.12 2.97
CA ARG A 48 -2.66 7.27 2.73
C ARG A 48 -2.69 6.70 1.32
N GLN A 49 -2.25 7.45 0.31
CA GLN A 49 -2.15 6.93 -1.06
C GLN A 49 -1.06 5.87 -1.22
N ASP A 50 0.07 5.97 -0.51
CA ASP A 50 1.11 4.94 -0.53
C ASP A 50 0.64 3.66 0.17
N MET A 51 -0.06 3.82 1.31
CA MET A 51 -0.70 2.71 2.01
C MET A 51 -1.70 2.00 1.09
N ALA A 52 -2.50 2.74 0.33
CA ALA A 52 -3.44 2.17 -0.64
C ALA A 52 -2.72 1.32 -1.70
N VAL A 53 -1.59 1.79 -2.22
CA VAL A 53 -0.78 1.05 -3.21
C VAL A 53 -0.23 -0.25 -2.63
N VAL A 54 0.29 -0.23 -1.40
CA VAL A 54 0.79 -1.44 -0.72
C VAL A 54 -0.34 -2.47 -0.56
N VAL A 55 -1.52 -2.02 -0.12
CA VAL A 55 -2.69 -2.88 0.11
C VAL A 55 -3.23 -3.45 -1.19
N TYR A 56 -3.33 -2.63 -2.24
CA TYR A 56 -3.72 -3.07 -3.57
C TYR A 56 -2.78 -4.17 -4.11
N ARG A 57 -1.47 -3.99 -3.97
CA ARG A 57 -0.49 -4.98 -4.43
C ARG A 57 -0.52 -6.26 -3.57
N ALA A 58 -0.73 -6.13 -2.26
CA ALA A 58 -0.95 -7.28 -1.40
C ALA A 58 -2.19 -8.07 -1.82
N MET A 59 -3.29 -7.38 -2.09
CA MET A 59 -4.54 -7.96 -2.60
C MET A 59 -4.32 -8.73 -3.92
N GLN A 60 -3.55 -8.17 -4.85
CA GLN A 60 -3.17 -8.84 -6.10
C GLN A 60 -2.27 -10.06 -5.87
N ALA A 61 -1.27 -9.94 -4.99
CA ALA A 61 -0.36 -11.04 -4.68
C ALA A 61 -1.08 -12.24 -4.03
N MET A 62 -2.19 -12.00 -3.32
CA MET A 62 -3.02 -13.05 -2.75
C MET A 62 -4.01 -13.67 -3.76
N SER A 63 -4.08 -13.18 -5.00
CA SER A 63 -5.14 -13.51 -5.96
C SER A 63 -6.55 -13.31 -5.38
N ALA A 64 -6.68 -12.47 -4.35
CA ALA A 64 -7.91 -12.37 -3.56
C ALA A 64 -9.03 -11.64 -4.32
N HIS A 65 -8.70 -10.77 -5.28
CA HIS A 65 -9.66 -9.98 -6.03
C HIS A 65 -9.11 -9.67 -7.44
N SER A 66 -9.95 -9.81 -8.47
CA SER A 66 -9.63 -9.30 -9.80
C SER A 66 -9.85 -7.80 -9.84
N ALA A 67 -8.81 -7.03 -10.13
CA ALA A 67 -8.91 -5.58 -10.29
C ALA A 67 -9.86 -5.26 -11.46
N THR A 68 -11.00 -4.63 -11.17
CA THR A 68 -11.89 -4.13 -12.22
C THR A 68 -11.31 -2.84 -12.75
N LYS A 69 -10.88 -2.83 -14.02
CA LYS A 69 -10.53 -1.58 -14.70
C LYS A 69 -11.79 -0.72 -14.84
N ASN A 70 -11.66 0.60 -14.64
CA ASN A 70 -12.73 1.63 -14.73
C ASN A 70 -13.66 1.84 -13.52
N THR A 71 -13.25 1.54 -12.29
CA THR A 71 -14.05 1.93 -11.11
C THR A 71 -13.96 3.43 -10.84
N LEU A 72 -15.11 4.10 -10.77
CA LEU A 72 -15.21 5.51 -10.38
C LEU A 72 -14.72 5.70 -8.94
N ILE A 73 -13.75 6.60 -8.74
CA ILE A 73 -13.35 7.05 -7.41
C ILE A 73 -14.39 8.06 -6.93
N THR A 74 -15.03 7.80 -5.79
CA THR A 74 -16.16 8.62 -5.30
C THR A 74 -15.74 9.71 -4.32
N PHE A 75 -14.45 9.77 -3.98
CA PHE A 75 -13.92 10.78 -3.07
C PHE A 75 -13.95 12.18 -3.70
N THR A 76 -14.34 13.16 -2.91
CA THR A 76 -14.44 14.58 -3.30
C THR A 76 -13.09 15.15 -3.74
N ASP A 77 -12.00 14.70 -3.13
CA ASP A 77 -10.62 15.11 -3.40
C ASP A 77 -9.87 14.12 -4.32
N HIS A 78 -10.58 13.30 -5.11
CA HIS A 78 -9.94 12.34 -6.03
C HIS A 78 -8.94 12.98 -7.00
N ALA A 79 -9.14 14.25 -7.35
CA ALA A 79 -8.22 15.01 -8.20
C ALA A 79 -6.84 15.25 -7.55
N SER A 80 -6.74 15.12 -6.22
CA SER A 80 -5.47 15.22 -5.47
C SER A 80 -4.73 13.88 -5.37
N ILE A 81 -5.33 12.78 -5.84
CA ILE A 81 -4.68 11.47 -5.84
C ILE A 81 -3.62 11.44 -6.94
N SER A 82 -2.41 11.04 -6.57
CA SER A 82 -1.32 10.91 -7.54
C SER A 82 -1.62 9.82 -8.57
N SER A 83 -1.23 10.03 -9.82
CA SER A 83 -1.56 9.13 -10.94
C SER A 83 -1.17 7.67 -10.70
N TYR A 84 -0.04 7.43 -10.02
CA TYR A 84 0.43 6.09 -9.67
C TYR A 84 -0.48 5.35 -8.66
N ALA A 85 -1.28 6.09 -7.90
CA ALA A 85 -2.15 5.55 -6.86
C ALA A 85 -3.62 5.43 -7.30
N LEU A 86 -4.01 6.02 -8.43
CA LEU A 86 -5.42 6.04 -8.88
C LEU A 86 -6.02 4.64 -8.99
N GLU A 87 -5.32 3.71 -9.65
CA GLU A 87 -5.80 2.33 -9.80
C GLU A 87 -5.91 1.61 -8.46
N ALA A 88 -4.93 1.84 -7.57
CA ALA A 88 -4.92 1.23 -6.25
C ALA A 88 -6.11 1.73 -5.42
N VAL A 89 -6.31 3.04 -5.33
CA VAL A 89 -7.43 3.66 -4.61
C VAL A 89 -8.76 3.19 -5.18
N ALA A 90 -8.95 3.22 -6.49
CA ALA A 90 -10.18 2.77 -7.13
C ALA A 90 -10.50 1.30 -6.80
N SER A 91 -9.49 0.43 -6.88
CA SER A 91 -9.65 -1.01 -6.63
C SER A 91 -9.99 -1.31 -5.17
N ILE A 92 -9.28 -0.71 -4.21
CA ILE A 92 -9.53 -0.98 -2.79
C ILE A 92 -10.77 -0.25 -2.25
N GLN A 93 -11.22 0.84 -2.92
CA GLN A 93 -12.52 1.45 -2.67
C GLN A 93 -13.64 0.50 -3.11
N GLN A 94 -13.53 -0.06 -4.32
CA GLN A 94 -14.50 -1.02 -4.84
C GLN A 94 -14.60 -2.28 -3.99
N ALA A 95 -13.46 -2.77 -3.49
CA ALA A 95 -13.40 -3.91 -2.58
C ALA A 95 -13.93 -3.59 -1.15
N GLY A 96 -14.36 -2.35 -0.88
CA GLY A 96 -14.84 -1.94 0.44
C GLY A 96 -13.76 -1.81 1.51
N ILE A 97 -12.49 -1.98 1.15
CA ILE A 97 -11.34 -1.92 2.06
C ILE A 97 -11.16 -0.49 2.58
N ILE A 98 -11.30 0.51 1.70
CA ILE A 98 -11.30 1.93 2.09
C ILE A 98 -12.68 2.56 1.85
N GLN A 99 -13.06 3.48 2.73
CA GLN A 99 -14.35 4.19 2.66
C GLN A 99 -14.20 5.72 2.71
N GLY A 100 -12.96 6.23 2.74
CA GLY A 100 -12.69 7.66 2.93
C GLY A 100 -12.82 8.10 4.38
N MET A 101 -13.00 9.40 4.56
CA MET A 101 -13.17 10.09 5.85
C MET A 101 -14.60 10.63 5.95
N ASP A 102 -15.04 11.03 7.14
CA ASP A 102 -16.42 11.50 7.39
C ASP A 102 -16.82 12.73 6.54
N ASN A 103 -15.84 13.49 6.07
CA ASN A 103 -16.03 14.65 5.18
C ASN A 103 -16.16 14.28 3.68
N GLY A 104 -16.12 12.99 3.33
CA GLY A 104 -16.15 12.50 1.95
C GLY A 104 -14.80 12.50 1.23
N ASN A 105 -13.72 12.94 1.88
CA ASN A 105 -12.38 12.97 1.31
C ASN A 105 -11.66 11.63 1.49
N PHE A 106 -10.69 11.36 0.62
CA PHE A 106 -9.68 10.32 0.81
C PHE A 106 -8.48 10.82 1.61
N GLU A 107 -8.09 12.07 1.42
CA GLU A 107 -6.87 12.71 1.93
C GLU A 107 -5.58 11.99 1.51
N PRO A 108 -5.22 11.99 0.20
CA PRO A 108 -4.15 11.14 -0.33
C PRO A 108 -2.78 11.38 0.32
N SER A 109 -2.43 12.64 0.57
CA SER A 109 -1.13 13.03 1.12
C SER A 109 -1.09 13.03 2.66
N SER A 110 -2.24 12.86 3.33
CA SER A 110 -2.29 12.76 4.79
C SER A 110 -1.58 11.50 5.28
N LEU A 111 -1.00 11.57 6.47
CA LEU A 111 -0.30 10.45 7.09
C LEU A 111 -1.31 9.44 7.65
N ALA A 112 -1.10 8.16 7.37
CA ALA A 112 -1.97 7.12 7.91
C ALA A 112 -1.78 6.94 9.43
N THR A 113 -2.87 6.84 10.18
CA THR A 113 -2.82 6.50 11.62
C THR A 113 -2.75 4.99 11.83
N ARG A 114 -2.30 4.56 13.01
CA ARG A 114 -2.30 3.14 13.40
C ARG A 114 -3.70 2.50 13.30
N ALA A 115 -4.74 3.25 13.64
CA ALA A 115 -6.13 2.78 13.52
C ALA A 115 -6.53 2.55 12.06
N GLN A 116 -6.19 3.49 11.18
CA GLN A 116 -6.46 3.36 9.74
C GLN A 116 -5.71 2.18 9.13
N ALA A 117 -4.45 1.98 9.48
CA ALA A 117 -3.67 0.82 9.05
C ALA A 117 -4.32 -0.49 9.52
N ALA A 118 -4.74 -0.57 10.78
CA ALA A 118 -5.38 -1.77 11.33
C ALA A 118 -6.69 -2.11 10.61
N VAL A 119 -7.55 -1.12 10.35
CA VAL A 119 -8.83 -1.31 9.63
C VAL A 119 -8.59 -1.84 8.22
N VAL A 120 -7.64 -1.26 7.50
CA VAL A 120 -7.34 -1.66 6.12
C VAL A 120 -6.74 -3.06 6.07
N ILE A 121 -5.86 -3.41 7.00
CA ILE A 121 -5.33 -4.77 7.12
C ILE A 121 -6.45 -5.76 7.43
N PHE A 122 -7.34 -5.45 8.38
CA PHE A 122 -8.44 -6.33 8.76
C PHE A 122 -9.36 -6.61 7.56
N ARG A 123 -9.83 -5.57 6.88
CA ARG A 123 -10.72 -5.69 5.71
C ARG A 123 -10.07 -6.38 4.51
N LEU A 124 -8.75 -6.36 4.41
CA LEU A 124 -8.03 -7.07 3.35
C LEU A 124 -8.10 -8.60 3.54
N PHE A 125 -8.30 -9.09 4.77
CA PHE A 125 -8.34 -10.51 5.11
C PHE A 125 -9.77 -11.05 5.35
N GLU A 126 -10.80 -10.21 5.26
CA GLU A 126 -12.20 -10.63 5.21
C GLU A 126 -12.56 -11.11 3.80
#